data_AF-A0A7C6FE83-F1
#
_entry.id   AF-A0A7C6FE83-F1
#
_cell.length_a   1.000
_cell.length_b   1.000
_cell.length_c   1.000
_cell.angle_alpha   90.00
_cell.angle_beta   90.00
_cell.angle_gamma   90.00
#
_symmetry.space_group_name_H-M   'P 1'
#
loop_
_entity.id
_entity.type
_entity.pdbx_description
1 polymer ?
#
loop_
_entity_poly.entity_id
_entity_poly.type
_entity_poly.pdbx_seq_one_letter_code
_entity_poly.pdbx_strand_id
1 'polypeptide(L)'
;MTPTHPITPPRTLSFTGHVRAHLVLGLPLIASHIAQMAIGLTDTVMLGWYDVEALAALVLANTFFMVLFLFGSGFAFAVMPLVASAAEQGDETRIRRVTRMGLWASVGFGLVVLPALWFSGPLLRLLGQEPDLAAGAQDYLRVQGWGIIAALMVMVL
;
A
#
# COMPACT_ATOMS: atom_id res chain seq x y z
N MET A 1 -29.83 -11.80 -39.31
CA MET A 1 -29.47 -13.14 -38.80
C MET A 1 -28.27 -12.94 -37.88
N THR A 2 -28.49 -12.88 -36.56
CA THR A 2 -27.45 -12.71 -35.54
C THR A 2 -26.84 -14.07 -35.21
N PRO A 3 -25.50 -14.25 -35.26
CA PRO A 3 -24.87 -15.51 -34.89
C PRO A 3 -25.04 -15.78 -33.40
N THR A 4 -25.74 -16.86 -33.06
CA THR A 4 -25.85 -17.39 -31.70
C THR A 4 -24.54 -18.07 -31.35
N HIS A 5 -23.69 -17.42 -30.55
CA HIS A 5 -22.52 -18.08 -29.95
C HIS A 5 -23.01 -19.21 -29.03
N PRO A 6 -22.60 -20.47 -29.23
CA PRO A 6 -22.94 -21.54 -28.31
C PRO A 6 -22.29 -21.26 -26.94
N ILE A 7 -23.12 -21.13 -25.91
CA ILE A 7 -22.66 -20.97 -24.53
C ILE A 7 -22.15 -22.34 -24.08
N THR A 8 -20.83 -22.54 -24.10
CA THR A 8 -20.22 -23.76 -23.56
C THR A 8 -20.57 -23.86 -22.07
N PRO A 9 -21.17 -24.97 -21.60
CA PRO A 9 -21.52 -25.11 -20.18
C PRO A 9 -20.24 -25.00 -19.34
N PRO A 10 -20.27 -24.30 -18.19
CA PRO A 10 -19.10 -24.18 -17.32
C PRO A 10 -18.65 -25.58 -16.91
N ARG A 11 -17.35 -25.86 -17.06
CA ARG A 11 -16.75 -27.11 -16.54
C ARG A 11 -16.90 -27.11 -15.02
N THR A 12 -17.89 -27.83 -14.50
CA THR A 12 -18.06 -28.05 -13.06
C THR A 12 -16.93 -28.94 -12.57
N LEU A 13 -15.95 -28.38 -11.88
CA LEU A 13 -14.91 -29.16 -11.22
C LEU A 13 -15.54 -29.97 -10.08
N SER A 14 -15.00 -31.15 -9.81
CA SER A 14 -15.29 -31.86 -8.55
C SER A 14 -14.88 -30.98 -7.36
N PHE A 15 -15.52 -31.16 -6.19
CA PHE A 15 -15.18 -30.45 -4.95
C PHE A 15 -13.67 -30.48 -4.66
N THR A 16 -13.03 -31.64 -4.85
CA THR A 16 -11.57 -31.80 -4.71
C THR A 16 -10.78 -30.98 -5.74
N GLY A 17 -11.32 -30.80 -6.95
CA GLY A 17 -10.76 -29.94 -7.99
C GLY A 17 -10.82 -28.45 -7.62
N HIS A 18 -11.93 -28.00 -7.01
CA HIS A 18 -12.06 -26.63 -6.49
C HIS A 18 -11.07 -26.36 -5.35
N VAL A 19 -10.97 -27.27 -4.38
CA VAL A 19 -10.01 -27.15 -3.26
C VAL A 19 -8.57 -27.07 -3.78
N ARG A 20 -8.19 -27.96 -4.72
CA ARG A 20 -6.85 -27.92 -5.33
C ARG A 20 -6.57 -26.60 -6.05
N ALA A 21 -7.54 -26.09 -6.82
CA ALA A 21 -7.38 -24.83 -7.54
C ALA A 21 -7.19 -23.65 -6.58
N HIS A 22 -7.97 -23.59 -5.49
CA HIS A 22 -7.79 -22.56 -4.46
C HIS A 22 -6.45 -22.67 -3.74
N LEU A 23 -5.97 -23.88 -3.43
CA LEU A 23 -4.66 -24.05 -2.80
C LEU A 23 -3.51 -23.63 -3.73
N VAL A 24 -3.58 -23.96 -5.02
CA VAL A 24 -2.53 -23.59 -6.00
C VAL A 24 -2.43 -22.07 -6.17
N LEU A 25 -3.55 -21.35 -6.09
CA LEU A 25 -3.57 -19.88 -6.19
C LEU A 25 -3.31 -19.18 -4.85
N GLY A 26 -3.86 -19.72 -3.76
CA GLY A 26 -3.83 -19.11 -2.44
C GLY A 26 -2.52 -19.36 -1.68
N LEU A 27 -1.92 -20.55 -1.81
CA LEU A 27 -0.72 -20.90 -1.06
C LEU A 27 0.47 -19.96 -1.36
N PRO A 28 0.76 -19.60 -2.64
CA PRO A 28 1.79 -18.61 -2.94
C PRO A 28 1.50 -17.24 -2.33
N LEU A 29 0.24 -16.78 -2.39
CA LEU A 29 -0.17 -15.49 -1.83
C LEU A 29 0.00 -15.44 -0.30
N ILE A 30 -0.38 -16.52 0.39
CA ILE A 30 -0.18 -16.68 1.84
C ILE A 30 1.31 -16.67 2.17
N ALA A 31 2.12 -17.42 1.41
CA ALA A 31 3.57 -17.46 1.60
C ALA A 31 4.20 -16.08 1.41
N SER A 32 3.77 -15.29 0.41
CA SER A 32 4.23 -13.91 0.23
C SER A 32 3.90 -13.01 1.41
N HIS A 33 2.69 -13.11 1.99
CA HIS A 33 2.32 -12.32 3.18
C HIS A 33 3.13 -12.73 4.41
N ILE A 34 3.34 -14.03 4.63
CA ILE A 34 4.16 -14.54 5.73
C ILE A 34 5.61 -14.05 5.57
N ALA A 35 6.17 -14.12 4.34
CA ALA A 35 7.51 -13.62 4.07
C ALA A 35 7.63 -12.11 4.34
N GLN A 36 6.64 -11.32 3.92
CA GLN A 36 6.61 -9.88 4.18
C GLN A 36 6.54 -9.57 5.68
N MET A 37 5.71 -10.29 6.45
CA MET A 37 5.66 -10.16 7.90
C MET A 37 6.97 -10.57 8.56
N ALA A 38 7.61 -11.65 8.09
CA ALA A 38 8.89 -12.13 8.60
C ALA A 38 10.03 -11.12 8.38
N ILE A 39 10.04 -10.41 7.23
CA ILE A 39 10.99 -9.32 6.98
C ILE A 39 10.83 -8.23 8.04
N GLY A 40 9.61 -7.72 8.25
CA GLY A 40 9.37 -6.66 9.24
C GLY A 40 9.68 -7.10 10.68
N LEU A 41 9.38 -8.36 11.02
CA LEU A 41 9.77 -8.93 12.32
C LEU A 41 11.30 -8.99 12.46
N THR A 42 12.00 -9.43 11.41
CA THR A 42 13.46 -9.52 11.43
C THR A 42 14.08 -8.14 11.62
N ASP A 43 13.59 -7.13 10.90
CA ASP A 43 14.06 -5.73 11.04
C ASP A 43 13.86 -5.21 12.47
N THR A 44 12.70 -5.50 13.06
CA THR A 44 12.37 -5.13 14.45
C THR A 44 13.30 -5.82 15.45
N VAL A 45 13.56 -7.12 15.29
CA VAL A 45 14.47 -7.88 16.15
C VAL A 45 15.91 -7.39 16.00
N MET A 46 16.36 -7.16 14.77
CA MET A 46 17.72 -6.65 14.51
C MET A 46 17.92 -5.30 15.19
N LEU A 47 16.96 -4.40 15.06
CA LEU A 47 17.08 -3.07 15.65
C LEU A 47 16.95 -3.11 17.18
N GLY A 48 16.10 -3.99 17.73
CA GLY A 48 15.99 -4.21 19.17
C GLY A 48 17.25 -4.80 19.81
N TRP A 49 18.06 -5.57 19.06
CA TRP A 49 19.39 -6.00 19.50
C TRP A 49 20.45 -4.92 19.35
N TYR A 50 20.30 -4.04 18.37
CA TYR A 50 21.22 -2.94 18.12
C TYR A 50 21.12 -1.87 19.21
N ASP A 51 19.91 -1.33 19.42
CA ASP A 51 19.67 -0.21 20.33
C ASP A 51 18.16 -0.01 20.57
N VAL A 52 17.74 0.19 21.82
CA VAL A 52 16.32 0.27 22.19
C VAL A 52 15.71 1.61 21.73
N GLU A 53 16.50 2.67 21.79
CA GLU A 53 16.13 4.02 21.40
C GLU A 53 15.95 4.11 19.87
N ALA A 54 16.83 3.47 19.10
CA ALA A 54 16.67 3.31 17.66
C ALA A 54 15.40 2.54 17.30
N LEU A 55 15.08 1.46 18.01
CA LEU A 55 13.83 0.72 17.82
C LEU A 55 12.60 1.58 18.11
N ALA A 56 12.61 2.35 19.19
CA ALA A 56 11.53 3.28 19.51
C ALA A 56 11.33 4.34 18.40
N ALA A 57 12.44 4.89 17.89
CA ALA A 57 12.42 5.85 16.78
C ALA A 57 11.83 5.24 15.50
N LEU A 58 12.21 4.00 15.14
CA LEU A 58 11.66 3.28 14.00
C LEU A 58 10.14 3.08 14.15
N VAL A 59 9.67 2.64 15.32
CA VAL A 59 8.25 2.40 15.57
C VAL A 59 7.44 3.70 15.44
N LEU A 60 7.95 4.79 16.01
CA LEU A 60 7.32 6.11 15.91
C LEU A 60 7.27 6.59 14.46
N ALA A 61 8.40 6.51 13.74
CA ALA A 61 8.50 6.86 12.33
C ALA A 61 7.51 6.06 11.47
N ASN A 62 7.49 4.73 11.62
CA ASN A 62 6.61 3.86 10.85
C ASN A 62 5.12 4.14 11.15
N THR A 63 4.78 4.42 12.41
CA THR A 63 3.41 4.79 12.79
C THR A 63 2.99 6.09 12.11
N PHE A 64 3.85 7.12 12.16
CA PHE A 64 3.58 8.40 11.52
C PHE A 64 3.47 8.28 9.99
N PHE A 65 4.39 7.54 9.37
CA PHE A 65 4.35 7.22 7.94
C PHE A 65 3.05 6.51 7.58
N MET A 66 2.64 5.49 8.34
CA MET A 66 1.47 4.68 8.05
C MET A 66 0.17 5.49 8.11
N VAL A 67 0.03 6.44 9.03
CA VAL A 67 -1.12 7.35 9.08
C VAL A 67 -1.23 8.18 7.80
N LEU A 68 -0.12 8.77 7.36
CA LEU A 68 -0.08 9.59 6.15
C LEU A 68 -0.28 8.75 4.89
N PHE A 69 0.35 7.57 4.84
CA PHE A 69 0.19 6.62 3.75
C PHE A 69 -1.25 6.13 3.63
N LEU A 70 -1.91 5.79 4.73
CA LEU A 70 -3.30 5.35 4.75
C LEU A 70 -4.26 6.46 4.31
N PHE A 71 -3.97 7.71 4.69
CA PHE A 71 -4.75 8.84 4.20
C PHE A 71 -4.60 9.00 2.67
N GLY A 72 -3.37 8.90 2.15
CA GLY A 72 -3.11 8.96 0.72
C GLY A 72 -3.65 7.77 -0.08
N SER A 73 -3.68 6.58 0.50
CA SER A 73 -4.18 5.37 -0.18
C SER A 73 -5.69 5.42 -0.44
N GLY A 74 -6.42 6.33 0.23
CA GLY A 74 -7.83 6.60 -0.06
C GLY A 74 -8.11 6.92 -1.53
N PHE A 75 -7.18 7.56 -2.24
CA PHE A 75 -7.32 7.82 -3.68
C PHE A 75 -7.32 6.51 -4.49
N ALA A 76 -6.43 5.58 -4.15
CA ALA A 76 -6.36 4.28 -4.79
C ALA A 76 -7.62 3.43 -4.51
N PHE A 77 -8.10 3.43 -3.27
CA PHE A 77 -9.32 2.73 -2.91
C PHE A 77 -10.56 3.28 -3.63
N ALA A 78 -10.59 4.57 -3.96
CA ALA A 78 -11.65 5.16 -4.77
C ALA A 78 -11.56 4.79 -6.26
N VAL A 79 -10.35 4.57 -6.80
CA VAL A 79 -10.12 4.20 -8.21
C VAL A 79 -10.72 2.82 -8.52
N MET A 80 -10.57 1.84 -7.63
CA MET A 80 -11.00 0.46 -7.86
C MET A 80 -12.48 0.32 -8.27
N PRO A 81 -13.48 0.82 -7.51
CA PRO A 81 -14.89 0.72 -7.91
C PRO A 81 -15.24 1.56 -9.15
N LEU A 82 -14.57 2.69 -9.36
CA LEU A 82 -14.79 3.56 -10.53
C LEU A 82 -14.31 2.89 -11.83
N VAL A 83 -13.15 2.23 -11.77
CA VAL A 83 -12.61 1.45 -12.90
C VAL A 83 -13.48 0.23 -13.17
N ALA A 84 -13.92 -0.49 -12.13
CA ALA A 84 -14.83 -1.63 -12.27
C ALA A 84 -16.13 -1.22 -12.97
N SER A 85 -16.78 -0.13 -12.53
CA SER A 85 -18.00 0.38 -13.16
C SER A 85 -17.81 0.84 -14.61
N ALA A 86 -16.66 1.47 -14.93
CA ALA A 86 -16.34 1.88 -16.30
C ALA A 86 -16.07 0.66 -17.20
N ALA A 87 -15.44 -0.39 -16.66
CA ALA A 87 -15.19 -1.64 -17.37
C ALA A 87 -16.50 -2.37 -17.72
N GLU A 88 -17.48 -2.40 -16.82
CA GLU A 88 -18.82 -2.96 -17.09
C GLU A 88 -19.55 -2.25 -18.24
N GLN A 89 -19.29 -0.95 -18.42
CA GLN A 89 -19.87 -0.13 -19.49
C GLN A 89 -19.07 -0.19 -20.80
N GLY A 90 -17.93 -0.87 -20.83
CA GLY A 90 -17.00 -0.86 -21.97
C GLY A 90 -16.34 0.49 -22.24
N ASP A 91 -16.33 1.40 -21.28
CA ASP A 91 -15.79 2.76 -21.43
C ASP A 91 -14.29 2.81 -21.08
N GLU A 92 -13.45 2.38 -22.03
CA GLU A 92 -11.99 2.43 -21.88
C GLU A 92 -11.45 3.85 -21.64
N THR A 93 -12.13 4.88 -22.16
CA THR A 93 -11.71 6.27 -22.00
C THR A 93 -11.83 6.70 -20.55
N ARG A 94 -12.94 6.32 -19.90
CA ARG A 94 -13.17 6.59 -18.48
C ARG A 94 -12.21 5.80 -17.59
N ILE A 95 -11.91 4.54 -17.91
CA ILE A 95 -10.88 3.75 -17.19
C ILE A 95 -9.56 4.53 -17.17
N ARG A 96 -9.03 4.87 -18.35
CA ARG A 96 -7.75 5.61 -18.47
C ARG A 96 -7.79 6.96 -17.75
N ARG A 97 -8.92 7.67 -17.82
CA ARG A 97 -9.08 8.98 -17.16
C ARG A 97 -9.06 8.85 -15.64
N VAL A 98 -9.81 7.90 -15.08
CA VAL A 98 -9.90 7.68 -13.63
C VAL A 98 -8.54 7.25 -13.08
N THR A 99 -7.89 6.25 -13.69
CA THR A 99 -6.55 5.80 -13.26
C THR A 99 -5.54 6.95 -13.32
N ARG A 100 -5.51 7.73 -14.41
CA ARG A 100 -4.60 8.87 -14.53
C ARG A 100 -4.86 9.95 -13.48
N MET A 101 -6.12 10.24 -13.18
CA MET A 101 -6.46 11.21 -12.13
C MET A 101 -6.09 10.69 -10.73
N GLY A 102 -6.27 9.40 -10.48
CA GLY A 102 -5.78 8.75 -9.25
C GLY A 102 -4.27 8.89 -9.10
N LEU A 103 -3.50 8.63 -10.17
CA LEU A 103 -2.05 8.81 -10.17
C LEU A 103 -1.64 10.26 -9.90
N TRP A 104 -2.30 11.23 -10.53
CA TRP A 104 -2.04 12.66 -10.27
C TRP A 104 -2.36 13.06 -8.83
N ALA A 105 -3.47 12.57 -8.28
CA ALA A 105 -3.82 12.81 -6.88
C ALA A 105 -2.79 12.20 -5.92
N SER A 106 -2.34 10.96 -6.18
CA SER A 106 -1.29 10.29 -5.40
C SER A 106 0.04 11.04 -5.44
N VAL A 107 0.47 11.50 -6.62
CA VAL A 107 1.70 12.31 -6.77
C VAL A 107 1.56 13.64 -6.05
N GLY A 108 0.45 14.36 -6.26
CA GLY A 108 0.19 15.64 -5.61
C GLY A 108 0.18 15.53 -4.10
N PHE A 109 -0.50 14.52 -3.56
CA PHE A 109 -0.52 14.24 -2.13
C PHE A 109 0.87 13.88 -1.58
N GLY A 110 1.59 12.99 -2.26
CA GLY A 110 2.95 12.62 -1.87
C GLY A 110 3.90 13.82 -1.84
N LEU A 111 3.80 14.74 -2.80
CA LEU A 111 4.57 15.99 -2.81
C LEU A 111 4.21 16.94 -1.66
N VAL A 112 2.94 16.99 -1.25
CA VAL A 112 2.49 17.80 -0.10
C VAL A 112 2.95 17.20 1.23
N VAL A 113 2.97 15.87 1.32
CA VAL A 113 3.37 15.15 2.54
C VAL A 113 4.89 15.06 2.69
N LEU A 114 5.66 15.05 1.60
CA LEU A 114 7.12 14.91 1.65
C LEU A 114 7.80 15.95 2.57
N PRO A 115 7.45 17.26 2.54
CA PRO A 115 7.97 18.22 3.52
C PRO A 115 7.59 17.89 4.96
N ALA A 116 6.38 17.39 5.21
CA ALA A 116 5.95 16.99 6.55
C ALA A 116 6.76 15.79 7.08
N LEU A 117 7.16 14.86 6.21
CA LEU A 117 8.06 13.76 6.56
C LEU A 117 9.50 14.25 6.77
N TRP A 118 9.98 15.15 5.90
CA TRP A 118 11.34 15.68 5.94
C TRP A 118 11.63 16.56 7.17
N PHE A 119 10.62 17.33 7.60
CA PHE A 119 10.63 18.20 8.78
C PHE A 119 9.72 17.64 9.89
N SER A 120 9.68 16.32 10.04
CA SER A 120 8.81 15.65 11.01
C SER A 120 9.22 15.88 12.47
N GLY A 121 10.48 16.20 12.77
CA GLY A 121 10.96 16.39 14.15
C GLY A 121 10.18 17.46 14.93
N PRO A 122 10.00 18.69 14.41
CA PRO A 122 9.12 19.70 15.01
C PRO A 122 7.66 19.23 15.17
N LEU A 123 7.11 18.52 14.18
CA LEU A 123 5.74 18.01 14.23
C LEU A 123 5.56 16.95 15.32
N LEU A 124 6.52 16.02 15.45
CA LEU A 124 6.52 14.98 16.47
C LEU A 124 6.68 15.59 17.88
N ARG A 125 7.53 16.62 18.04
CA ARG A 125 7.64 17.36 19.30
C ARG A 125 6.34 18.07 19.68
N LEU A 126 5.62 18.64 18.71
CA LEU A 126 4.30 19.23 18.94
C LEU A 126 3.26 18.19 19.40
N LEU A 127 3.41 16.94 18.96
CA LEU A 127 2.61 15.80 19.41
C LEU A 127 3.05 15.24 20.78
N GLY A 128 3.99 15.90 21.46
CA GLY A 128 4.43 15.53 22.81
C GLY A 128 5.58 14.52 22.87
N GLN A 129 6.26 14.25 21.74
CA GLN A 129 7.42 13.34 21.72
C GLN A 129 8.67 14.01 22.27
N GLU A 130 9.51 13.22 22.94
CA GLU A 130 10.80 13.66 23.47
C GLU A 130 11.75 14.10 22.33
N PRO A 131 12.61 15.12 22.52
CA PRO A 131 13.42 15.68 21.42
C PRO A 131 14.29 14.66 20.70
N ASP A 132 14.95 13.76 21.44
CA ASP A 132 15.88 12.78 20.87
C ASP A 132 15.14 11.69 20.09
N LEU A 133 14.00 11.22 20.62
CA LEU A 133 13.13 10.27 19.94
C LEU A 133 12.53 10.86 18.64
N ALA A 134 12.10 12.12 18.70
CA ALA A 134 11.58 12.84 17.54
C ALA A 134 12.65 13.08 16.46
N ALA A 135 13.91 13.34 16.87
CA ALA A 135 15.03 13.48 15.95
C ALA A 135 15.36 12.14 15.27
N GLY A 136 15.44 11.05 16.03
CA GLY A 136 15.67 9.71 15.48
C GLY A 136 14.58 9.30 14.49
N ALA A 137 13.31 9.51 14.85
CA ALA A 137 12.19 9.19 13.96
C ALA A 137 12.22 10.04 12.67
N GLN A 138 12.63 11.31 12.76
CA GLN A 138 12.78 12.17 11.59
C GLN A 138 13.83 11.64 10.61
N ASP A 139 14.94 11.10 11.10
CA ASP A 139 15.98 10.56 10.22
C ASP A 139 15.48 9.33 9.46
N TYR A 140 14.72 8.43 10.11
CA TYR A 140 14.02 7.35 9.42
C TYR A 140 13.03 7.88 8.37
N LEU A 141 12.21 8.89 8.72
CA LEU A 141 11.21 9.44 7.82
C LEU A 141 11.79 10.17 6.62
N ARG A 142 12.98 10.76 6.73
CA ARG A 142 13.70 11.36 5.59
C ARG A 142 14.14 10.34 4.56
N VAL A 143 14.53 9.15 5.02
CA VAL A 143 14.90 8.03 4.13
C VAL A 143 13.64 7.38 3.57
N GLN A 144 12.69 7.02 4.42
CA GLN A 144 11.45 6.33 4.04
C GLN A 144 10.53 7.20 3.17
N GLY A 145 10.52 8.52 3.39
CA GLY A 145 9.58 9.45 2.79
C GLY A 145 9.65 9.52 1.27
N TRP A 146 10.82 9.32 0.66
CA TRP A 146 10.95 9.26 -0.80
C TRP A 146 10.14 8.12 -1.44
N GLY A 147 9.90 7.05 -0.70
CA GLY A 147 9.10 5.91 -1.15
C GLY A 147 7.60 6.19 -1.22
N ILE A 148 7.08 7.25 -0.58
CA ILE A 148 5.64 7.47 -0.45
C ILE A 148 4.94 7.66 -1.80
N ILE A 149 5.56 8.40 -2.72
CA ILE A 149 4.99 8.67 -4.05
C ILE A 149 4.91 7.37 -4.85
N ALA A 150 5.99 6.59 -4.87
CA ALA A 150 6.04 5.31 -5.57
C ALA A 150 5.02 4.32 -4.97
N ALA A 151 4.94 4.21 -3.64
CA ALA A 151 4.02 3.33 -2.95
C ALA A 151 2.55 3.67 -3.27
N LEU A 152 2.19 4.96 -3.26
CA LEU A 152 0.84 5.41 -3.60
C LEU A 152 0.49 5.22 -5.08
N MET A 153 1.46 5.37 -5.99
CA MET A 153 1.24 5.08 -7.41
C MET A 153 0.99 3.59 -7.65
N VAL A 154 1.77 2.71 -7.00
CA VAL A 154 1.58 1.25 -7.11
C VAL A 154 0.21 0.83 -6.61
N MET A 155 -0.34 1.48 -5.58
CA MET A 155 -1.70 1.18 -5.13
C MET A 155 -2.80 1.52 -6.15
N VAL A 156 -2.56 2.50 -7.04
CA VAL A 156 -3.53 2.91 -8.08
C VAL A 156 -3.50 2.00 -9.31
N LEU A 157 -2.37 1.33 -9.55
CA LEU A 157 -2.11 0.47 -10.72
C LEU A 157 -2.67 -0.94 -10.52
#